data_AF-A0AA51RF09-F1
#
_entry.id   AF-A0AA51RF09-F1
#
_cell.length_a   1.000
_cell.length_b   1.000
_cell.length_c   1.000
_cell.angle_alpha   90.00
_cell.angle_beta   90.00
_cell.angle_gamma   90.00
#
_symmetry.space_group_name_H-M   'P 1'
#
loop_
_entity.id
_entity.type
_entity.pdbx_description
1 polymer ?
#
loop_
_entity_poly.entity_id
_entity_poly.type
_entity_poly.pdbx_seq_one_letter_code
_entity_poly.pdbx_strand_id
1 'polypeptide(L)'
;MKSLKFLSTTIIAAVFLFACGGNEQSNNKAEADKQTTEKQEDKMPESIKMGKGVGEFTEVEVSDPLNKEWVERGQAIYDMKCSACHKLTDQRVVGPGFQGVTNRRKPEWIMNMITNVDVMLAEDPTAQKLLEECMTRMPNQNIKPDDARKILEFFRNNDVEKAGKKDEAINS
;
A
#
# COMPACT_ATOMS: atom_id res chain seq x y z
N MET A 1 58.66 -1.72 -25.46
CA MET A 1 59.84 -1.74 -24.56
C MET A 1 59.54 -0.75 -23.44
N LYS A 2 59.47 -1.06 -22.14
CA LYS A 2 60.10 -2.11 -21.34
C LYS A 2 59.12 -2.58 -20.25
N SER A 3 59.09 -3.89 -20.08
CA SER A 3 58.60 -4.63 -18.92
C SER A 3 59.39 -4.28 -17.65
N LEU A 4 58.73 -4.33 -16.49
CA LEU A 4 59.42 -4.62 -15.24
C LEU A 4 58.58 -5.58 -14.38
N LYS A 5 58.96 -6.85 -14.46
CA LYS A 5 58.72 -7.89 -13.44
C LYS A 5 59.93 -7.88 -12.51
N PHE A 6 59.76 -8.03 -11.20
CA PHE A 6 60.62 -8.77 -10.25
C PHE A 6 59.84 -8.81 -8.91
N LEU A 7 59.22 -9.92 -8.50
CA LEU A 7 59.80 -11.13 -7.90
C LEU A 7 60.39 -10.87 -6.51
N SER A 8 59.72 -11.32 -5.43
CA SER A 8 60.31 -12.30 -4.50
C SER A 8 59.35 -12.68 -3.38
N THR A 9 59.04 -13.97 -3.37
CA THR A 9 58.44 -14.81 -2.34
C THR A 9 59.21 -14.75 -1.02
N THR A 10 58.53 -14.75 0.13
CA THR A 10 59.00 -15.50 1.32
C THR A 10 57.84 -15.93 2.19
N ILE A 11 57.68 -17.25 2.26
CA ILE A 11 56.84 -18.02 3.16
C ILE A 11 57.51 -18.03 4.54
N ILE A 12 56.76 -17.69 5.61
CA ILE A 12 57.06 -18.21 6.96
C ILE A 12 55.73 -18.62 7.59
N ALA A 13 55.54 -19.93 7.65
CA ALA A 13 54.60 -20.59 8.54
C ALA A 13 55.22 -20.67 9.94
N ALA A 14 54.47 -20.25 10.96
CA ALA A 14 54.74 -20.63 12.34
C ALA A 14 53.41 -21.01 13.01
N VAL A 15 53.24 -22.32 13.13
CA VAL A 15 52.23 -22.98 13.94
C VAL A 15 52.56 -22.71 15.41
N PHE A 16 51.61 -22.12 16.15
CA PHE A 16 51.55 -22.26 17.60
C PHE A 16 50.17 -22.82 17.96
N LEU A 17 50.18 -24.10 18.35
CA LEU A 17 49.09 -24.80 19.02
C LEU A 17 49.10 -24.46 20.51
N PHE A 18 47.92 -24.57 21.12
CA PHE A 18 47.56 -24.55 22.55
C PHE A 18 47.27 -23.18 23.19
N ALA A 19 45.99 -22.91 23.48
CA ALA A 19 45.42 -23.33 24.76
C ALA A 19 43.89 -23.22 24.76
N CYS A 20 43.27 -24.29 25.26
CA CYS A 20 41.84 -24.48 25.46
C CYS A 20 41.37 -23.67 26.68
N GLY A 21 40.22 -22.98 26.56
CA GLY A 21 39.61 -22.25 27.66
C GLY A 21 38.13 -21.99 27.39
N GLY A 22 37.31 -23.01 27.64
CA GLY A 22 35.91 -22.96 28.07
C GLY A 22 34.92 -22.00 27.38
N ASN A 23 33.96 -22.55 26.64
CA ASN A 23 32.54 -22.63 27.02
C ASN A 23 31.68 -22.96 25.78
N GLU A 24 30.87 -24.00 25.88
CA GLU A 24 29.91 -24.43 24.86
C GLU A 24 28.88 -23.34 24.56
N GLN A 25 28.66 -23.02 23.27
CA GLN A 25 27.39 -23.29 22.56
C GLN A 25 27.37 -22.68 21.15
N SER A 26 27.28 -23.60 20.19
CA SER A 26 26.61 -23.56 18.88
C SER A 26 25.92 -22.27 18.41
N ASN A 27 26.35 -21.83 17.21
CA ASN A 27 25.58 -21.39 16.03
C ASN A 27 24.43 -20.38 16.20
N ASN A 28 24.47 -19.30 15.42
CA ASN A 28 23.54 -19.09 14.29
C ASN A 28 23.82 -17.77 13.55
N LYS A 29 24.20 -17.88 12.28
CA LYS A 29 24.22 -16.78 11.30
C LYS A 29 23.49 -17.27 10.05
N ALA A 30 22.17 -17.18 10.05
CA ALA A 30 21.28 -17.16 8.86
C ALA A 30 19.81 -17.22 9.31
N GLU A 31 19.32 -16.23 10.05
CA GLU A 31 17.89 -16.13 10.37
C GLU A 31 17.55 -14.67 10.72
N ALA A 32 17.57 -13.82 9.72
CA ALA A 32 17.17 -12.41 9.85
C ALA A 32 16.56 -11.91 8.54
N ASP A 33 15.62 -12.68 7.95
CA ASP A 33 14.79 -12.19 6.83
C ASP A 33 13.45 -12.92 6.64
N LYS A 34 13.03 -13.78 7.58
CA LYS A 34 11.73 -14.47 7.49
C LYS A 34 10.85 -14.37 8.72
N GLN A 35 11.32 -13.76 9.81
CA GLN A 35 10.61 -13.78 11.09
C GLN A 35 9.82 -12.50 11.39
N THR A 36 9.87 -11.50 10.49
CA THR A 36 9.12 -10.25 10.63
C THR A 36 7.73 -10.32 10.01
N THR A 37 7.50 -11.20 9.04
CA THR A 37 6.23 -11.26 8.28
C THR A 37 5.15 -12.11 8.98
N GLU A 38 5.51 -13.20 9.68
CA GLU A 38 4.52 -14.10 10.28
C GLU A 38 3.93 -13.61 11.62
N LYS A 39 4.61 -12.72 12.35
CA LYS A 39 4.16 -12.31 13.69
C LYS A 39 3.18 -11.12 13.70
N GLN A 40 2.93 -10.50 12.54
CA GLN A 40 2.12 -9.29 12.43
C GLN A 40 0.68 -9.55 11.95
N GLU A 41 0.42 -10.67 11.26
CA GLU A 41 -0.92 -11.03 10.79
C GLU A 41 -1.90 -11.35 11.93
N ASP A 42 -1.44 -11.94 13.02
CA ASP A 42 -2.31 -12.45 14.09
C ASP A 42 -2.91 -11.33 14.98
N LYS A 43 -2.34 -10.12 14.96
CA LYS A 43 -2.81 -8.96 15.74
C LYS A 43 -3.54 -7.89 14.93
N MET A 44 -3.67 -8.08 13.63
CA MET A 44 -4.28 -7.07 12.76
C MET A 44 -5.80 -7.03 12.96
N PRO A 45 -6.43 -5.84 13.07
CA PRO A 45 -7.88 -5.72 13.17
C PRO A 45 -8.61 -6.47 12.05
N GLU A 46 -9.73 -7.09 12.38
CA GLU A 46 -10.52 -7.88 11.43
C GLU A 46 -10.95 -7.06 10.20
N SER A 47 -11.26 -5.77 10.38
CA SER A 47 -11.60 -4.87 9.27
C SER A 47 -10.47 -4.76 8.24
N ILE A 48 -9.21 -4.75 8.66
CA ILE A 48 -8.05 -4.70 7.77
C ILE A 48 -7.86 -6.07 7.09
N LYS A 49 -8.03 -7.18 7.83
CA LYS A 49 -7.98 -8.54 7.26
C LYS A 49 -9.03 -8.74 6.17
N MET A 50 -10.22 -8.18 6.37
CA MET A 50 -11.31 -8.17 5.39
C MET A 50 -11.11 -7.11 4.29
N GLY A 51 -10.00 -6.36 4.25
CA GLY A 51 -9.73 -5.35 3.23
C GLY A 51 -10.64 -4.11 3.28
N LYS A 52 -11.26 -3.83 4.42
CA LYS A 52 -12.14 -2.66 4.67
C LYS A 52 -11.39 -1.46 5.24
N GLY A 53 -10.16 -1.65 5.71
CA GLY A 53 -9.32 -0.60 6.28
C GLY A 53 -9.67 -0.25 7.73
N VAL A 54 -9.40 1.00 8.11
CA VAL A 54 -9.58 1.51 9.48
C VAL A 54 -10.45 2.77 9.47
N GLY A 55 -11.63 2.68 10.08
CA GLY A 55 -12.53 3.81 10.24
C GLY A 55 -13.98 3.40 10.52
N GLU A 56 -14.88 4.38 10.43
CA GLU A 56 -16.31 4.22 10.75
C GLU A 56 -17.08 3.40 9.71
N PHE A 57 -16.57 3.28 8.47
CA PHE A 57 -17.24 2.54 7.41
C PHE A 57 -16.87 1.06 7.51
N THR A 58 -17.74 0.27 8.14
CA THR A 58 -17.60 -1.18 8.24
C THR A 58 -18.48 -1.94 7.25
N GLU A 59 -19.54 -1.29 6.75
CA GLU A 59 -20.42 -1.78 5.68
C GLU A 59 -20.86 -0.61 4.82
N VAL A 60 -20.80 -0.76 3.49
CA VAL A 60 -21.25 0.27 2.55
C VAL A 60 -22.10 -0.35 1.46
N GLU A 61 -23.37 0.03 1.42
CA GLU A 61 -24.28 -0.36 0.35
C GLU A 61 -24.00 0.44 -0.93
N VAL A 62 -23.94 -0.29 -2.04
CA VAL A 62 -23.71 0.26 -3.37
C VAL A 62 -24.94 0.05 -4.26
N SER A 63 -25.29 1.08 -5.04
CA SER A 63 -26.46 1.09 -5.93
C SER A 63 -26.20 0.31 -7.20
N ASP A 64 -27.20 -0.46 -7.67
CA ASP A 64 -27.21 -1.02 -9.02
C ASP A 64 -28.66 -0.97 -9.57
N PRO A 65 -28.96 -0.18 -10.63
CA PRO A 65 -28.04 0.60 -11.46
C PRO A 65 -27.41 1.80 -10.73
N LEU A 66 -26.37 2.39 -11.34
CA LEU A 66 -25.70 3.59 -10.82
C LEU A 66 -26.66 4.78 -10.70
N ASN A 67 -26.55 5.52 -9.60
CA ASN A 67 -27.32 6.75 -9.40
C ASN A 67 -26.62 7.92 -10.13
N LYS A 68 -27.25 8.40 -11.21
CA LYS A 68 -26.68 9.46 -12.07
C LYS A 68 -26.42 10.78 -11.34
N GLU A 69 -27.33 11.21 -10.46
CA GLU A 69 -27.15 12.43 -9.68
C GLU A 69 -25.93 12.33 -8.74
N TRP A 70 -25.72 11.15 -8.17
CA TRP A 70 -24.57 10.90 -7.30
C TRP A 70 -23.26 10.83 -8.09
N VAL A 71 -23.28 10.28 -9.30
CA VAL A 71 -22.13 10.32 -10.23
C VAL A 71 -21.75 11.76 -10.55
N GLU A 72 -22.72 12.60 -10.95
CA GLU A 72 -22.47 14.01 -11.28
C GLU A 72 -21.91 14.79 -10.08
N ARG A 73 -22.48 14.59 -8.89
CA ARG A 73 -21.98 15.22 -7.66
C ARG A 73 -20.59 14.73 -7.28
N GLY A 74 -20.32 13.44 -7.41
CA GLY A 74 -19.02 12.85 -7.15
C GLY A 74 -17.93 13.37 -8.10
N GLN A 75 -18.25 13.49 -9.39
CA GLN A 75 -17.38 14.09 -10.40
C GLN A 75 -17.01 15.52 -10.03
N ALA A 76 -17.99 16.36 -9.66
CA ALA A 76 -17.72 17.74 -9.27
C ALA A 76 -16.77 17.83 -8.07
N ILE A 77 -16.92 16.93 -7.08
CA ILE A 77 -16.02 16.87 -5.93
C ILE A 77 -14.62 16.39 -6.35
N TYR A 78 -14.52 15.36 -7.19
CA TYR A 78 -13.25 14.90 -7.75
C TYR A 78 -12.51 16.03 -8.47
N ASP A 79 -13.21 16.80 -9.31
CA ASP A 79 -12.61 17.90 -10.05
C ASP A 79 -12.03 18.97 -9.12
N MET A 80 -12.75 19.31 -8.06
CA MET A 80 -12.32 20.34 -7.11
C MET A 80 -11.22 19.86 -6.15
N LYS A 81 -11.24 18.60 -5.71
CA LYS A 81 -10.44 18.14 -4.56
C LYS A 81 -9.43 17.03 -4.86
N CYS A 82 -9.54 16.35 -6.00
CA CYS A 82 -8.75 15.14 -6.29
C CYS A 82 -7.94 15.25 -7.60
N SER A 83 -8.46 15.96 -8.60
CA SER A 83 -7.93 16.01 -9.97
C SER A 83 -6.50 16.55 -10.10
N ALA A 84 -6.08 17.39 -9.14
CA ALA A 84 -4.72 17.91 -9.07
C ALA A 84 -3.67 16.81 -8.82
N CYS A 85 -4.05 15.73 -8.13
CA CYS A 85 -3.14 14.68 -7.68
C CYS A 85 -3.42 13.31 -8.30
N HIS A 86 -4.65 13.04 -8.75
CA HIS A 86 -5.06 11.73 -9.24
C HIS A 86 -5.66 11.83 -10.64
N LYS A 87 -5.33 10.88 -11.51
CA LYS A 87 -5.97 10.73 -12.83
C LYS A 87 -7.07 9.68 -12.79
N LEU A 88 -8.06 9.83 -13.68
CA LEU A 88 -9.13 8.85 -13.90
C LEU A 88 -8.66 7.59 -14.65
N THR A 89 -7.44 7.62 -15.18
CA THR A 89 -6.75 6.49 -15.82
C THR A 89 -5.93 5.71 -14.79
N ASP A 90 -5.11 4.77 -15.24
CA ASP A 90 -4.10 4.06 -14.45
C ASP A 90 -2.83 4.90 -14.17
N GLN A 91 -2.70 6.07 -14.81
CA GLN A 91 -1.52 6.90 -14.72
C GLN A 91 -1.35 7.51 -13.32
N ARG A 92 -0.20 7.26 -12.71
CA ARG A 92 0.26 7.96 -11.50
C ARG A 92 0.82 9.34 -11.85
N VAL A 93 0.40 10.38 -11.12
CA VAL A 93 1.01 11.72 -11.20
C VAL A 93 1.59 12.15 -9.86
N VAL A 94 0.75 12.35 -8.85
CA VAL A 94 1.16 12.52 -7.45
C VAL A 94 0.67 11.30 -6.67
N GLY A 95 -0.64 11.05 -6.72
CA GLY A 95 -1.25 9.80 -6.24
C GLY A 95 -1.48 8.79 -7.37
N PRO A 96 -1.88 7.56 -7.02
CA PRO A 96 -2.20 6.51 -7.99
C PRO A 96 -3.41 6.87 -8.85
N GLY A 97 -3.48 6.31 -10.05
CA GLY A 97 -4.63 6.43 -10.93
C GLY A 97 -5.87 5.69 -10.39
N PHE A 98 -7.06 6.22 -10.68
CA PHE A 98 -8.34 5.68 -10.21
C PHE A 98 -8.98 4.65 -11.14
N GLN A 99 -8.45 4.39 -12.34
CA GLN A 99 -8.97 3.31 -13.20
C GLN A 99 -8.94 1.97 -12.47
N GLY A 100 -10.10 1.32 -12.34
CA GLY A 100 -10.29 0.04 -11.69
C GLY A 100 -10.18 0.07 -10.15
N VAL A 101 -10.27 1.23 -9.51
CA VAL A 101 -10.09 1.34 -8.04
C VAL A 101 -11.10 0.51 -7.27
N THR A 102 -12.35 0.45 -7.72
CA THR A 102 -13.45 -0.32 -7.09
C THR A 102 -13.31 -1.83 -7.33
N ASN A 103 -12.51 -2.21 -8.32
CA ASN A 103 -12.13 -3.60 -8.56
C ASN A 103 -10.96 -4.04 -7.65
N ARG A 104 -10.15 -3.10 -7.15
CA ARG A 104 -8.98 -3.37 -6.29
C ARG A 104 -9.25 -3.14 -4.80
N ARG A 105 -10.25 -2.33 -4.46
CA ARG A 105 -10.52 -1.87 -3.09
C ARG A 105 -12.01 -1.93 -2.81
N LYS A 106 -12.36 -2.47 -1.64
CA LYS A 106 -13.74 -2.52 -1.17
C LYS A 106 -14.30 -1.11 -0.97
N PRO A 107 -15.62 -0.92 -1.14
CA PRO A 107 -16.31 0.35 -0.86
C PRO A 107 -15.92 0.99 0.48
N GLU A 108 -15.87 0.19 1.55
CA GLU A 108 -15.49 0.60 2.90
C GLU A 108 -14.08 1.20 2.93
N TRP A 109 -13.12 0.54 2.30
CA TRP A 109 -11.74 1.00 2.27
C TRP A 109 -11.63 2.34 1.52
N ILE A 110 -12.32 2.50 0.40
CA ILE A 110 -12.34 3.76 -0.36
C ILE A 110 -12.94 4.88 0.48
N MET A 111 -14.06 4.63 1.16
CA MET A 111 -14.72 5.60 2.03
C MET A 111 -13.81 5.99 3.20
N ASN A 112 -13.24 5.02 3.92
CA ASN A 112 -12.30 5.25 5.02
C ASN A 112 -11.05 6.01 4.55
N MET A 113 -10.49 5.66 3.38
CA MET A 113 -9.32 6.36 2.84
C MET A 113 -9.62 7.83 2.53
N ILE A 114 -10.81 8.15 2.01
CA ILE A 114 -11.16 9.52 1.60
C ILE A 114 -11.49 10.41 2.82
N THR A 115 -12.13 9.86 3.86
CA THR A 115 -12.59 10.63 5.02
C THR A 115 -11.62 10.61 6.21
N ASN A 116 -10.77 9.58 6.31
CA ASN A 116 -9.94 9.30 7.47
C ASN A 116 -8.46 9.05 7.10
N VAL A 117 -7.95 9.87 6.17
CA VAL A 117 -6.62 9.71 5.57
C VAL A 117 -5.52 9.52 6.61
N ASP A 118 -5.55 10.28 7.70
CA ASP A 118 -4.44 10.29 8.66
C ASP A 118 -4.28 8.96 9.39
N VAL A 119 -5.40 8.37 9.82
CA VAL A 119 -5.45 7.06 10.48
C VAL A 119 -5.17 5.95 9.48
N MET A 120 -5.74 6.03 8.27
CA MET A 120 -5.47 5.05 7.22
C MET A 120 -3.98 4.97 6.90
N LEU A 121 -3.30 6.11 6.73
CA LEU A 121 -1.85 6.14 6.50
C LEU A 121 -1.03 5.70 7.71
N ALA A 122 -1.59 5.76 8.92
CA ALA A 122 -0.90 5.32 10.14
C ALA A 122 -1.06 3.82 10.40
N GLU A 123 -2.21 3.23 10.04
CA GLU A 123 -2.61 1.91 10.53
C GLU A 123 -2.95 0.89 9.43
N ASP A 124 -3.40 1.31 8.25
CA ASP A 124 -3.75 0.41 7.16
C ASP A 124 -2.51 0.05 6.31
N PRO A 125 -2.07 -1.22 6.26
CA PRO A 125 -0.86 -1.62 5.53
C PRO A 125 -0.92 -1.32 4.03
N THR A 126 -2.13 -1.34 3.45
CA THR A 126 -2.31 -1.00 2.03
C THR A 126 -2.08 0.48 1.78
N ALA A 127 -2.61 1.35 2.63
CA ALA A 127 -2.39 2.79 2.55
C ALA A 127 -0.93 3.16 2.83
N GLN A 128 -0.27 2.48 3.78
CA GLN A 128 1.17 2.63 4.04
C GLN A 128 2.02 2.28 2.81
N LYS A 129 1.73 1.15 2.17
CA LYS A 129 2.41 0.76 0.93
C LYS A 129 2.21 1.79 -0.19
N LEU A 130 1.00 2.31 -0.35
CA LEU A 130 0.73 3.37 -1.32
C LEU A 130 1.49 4.67 -1.01
N LEU A 131 1.67 4.99 0.27
CA LEU A 131 2.49 6.13 0.70
C LEU A 131 3.96 5.95 0.31
N GLU A 132 4.52 4.76 0.55
CA GLU A 132 5.88 4.42 0.12
C GLU A 132 6.04 4.51 -1.40
N GLU A 133 5.05 4.04 -2.16
CA GLU A 133 5.09 4.10 -3.62
C GLU A 133 5.00 5.54 -4.16
N CYS A 134 4.20 6.40 -3.51
CA CYS A 134 3.95 7.77 -3.98
C CYS A 134 4.92 8.80 -3.39
N MET A 135 5.62 8.47 -2.30
CA MET A 135 6.53 9.35 -1.57
C MET A 135 5.91 10.69 -1.12
N THR A 136 4.58 10.79 -1.18
CA THR A 136 3.82 12.00 -0.91
C THR A 136 2.59 11.61 -0.11
N ARG A 137 2.42 12.25 1.05
CA ARG A 137 1.26 12.04 1.90
C ARG A 137 0.02 12.63 1.24
N MET A 138 -1.05 11.84 1.09
CA MET A 138 -2.36 12.38 0.72
C MET A 138 -2.86 13.29 1.87
N PRO A 139 -3.23 14.54 1.61
CA PRO A 139 -3.79 15.40 2.65
C PRO A 139 -5.28 15.10 2.88
N ASN A 140 -5.74 15.22 4.12
CA ASN A 140 -7.16 15.17 4.44
C ASN A 140 -7.92 16.32 3.75
N GLN A 141 -8.88 15.98 2.88
CA GLN A 141 -9.66 16.94 2.10
C GLN A 141 -10.94 17.41 2.81
N ASN A 142 -11.13 17.02 4.08
CA ASN A 142 -12.30 17.28 4.90
C ASN A 142 -13.60 16.88 4.16
N ILE A 143 -13.60 15.67 3.60
CA ILE A 143 -14.76 15.11 2.90
C ILE A 143 -15.73 14.55 3.92
N LYS A 144 -17.00 14.92 3.81
CA LYS A 144 -18.06 14.37 4.67
C LYS A 144 -18.48 12.97 4.18
N PRO A 145 -19.00 12.10 5.06
CA PRO A 145 -19.50 10.78 4.69
C PRO A 145 -20.43 10.78 3.48
N ASP A 146 -21.38 11.72 3.44
CA ASP A 146 -22.33 11.82 2.33
C ASP A 146 -21.63 12.08 1.00
N ASP A 147 -20.75 13.09 0.94
CA ASP A 147 -19.97 13.45 -0.25
C ASP A 147 -19.02 12.32 -0.66
N ALA A 148 -18.39 11.62 0.30
CA ALA A 148 -17.55 10.45 0.02
C ALA A 148 -18.34 9.36 -0.70
N ARG A 149 -19.61 9.12 -0.33
CA ARG A 149 -20.45 8.13 -1.02
C ARG A 149 -20.74 8.51 -2.47
N LYS A 150 -20.81 9.82 -2.78
CA LYS A 150 -20.99 10.32 -4.15
C LYS A 150 -19.70 10.17 -4.96
N ILE A 151 -18.55 10.46 -4.35
CA ILE A 151 -17.24 10.20 -4.95
C ILE A 151 -17.09 8.71 -5.27
N LEU A 152 -17.47 7.81 -4.35
CA LEU A 152 -17.47 6.37 -4.60
C LEU A 152 -18.38 6.01 -5.79
N GLU A 153 -19.60 6.55 -5.87
CA GLU A 153 -20.49 6.31 -7.02
C GLU A 153 -19.85 6.74 -8.34
N PHE A 154 -19.18 7.89 -8.32
CA PHE A 154 -18.44 8.39 -9.46
C PHE A 154 -17.26 7.47 -9.84
N PHE A 155 -16.48 6.97 -8.88
CA PHE A 155 -15.41 6.01 -9.15
C PHE A 155 -15.94 4.71 -9.76
N ARG A 156 -17.11 4.23 -9.30
CA ARG A 156 -17.79 3.08 -9.90
C ARG A 156 -18.18 3.34 -11.35
N ASN A 157 -18.68 4.54 -11.67
CA ASN A 157 -18.93 4.95 -13.06
C ASN A 157 -17.65 4.99 -13.90
N ASN A 158 -16.58 5.61 -13.37
CA ASN A 158 -15.29 5.66 -14.04
C ASN A 158 -14.76 4.26 -14.36
N ASP A 159 -14.93 3.29 -13.46
CA ASP A 159 -14.46 1.93 -13.67
C ASP A 159 -15.27 1.19 -14.73
N VAL A 160 -16.59 1.42 -14.81
CA VAL A 160 -17.39 0.94 -15.95
C VAL A 160 -16.85 1.52 -17.26
N GLU A 161 -16.56 2.82 -17.32
CA GLU A 161 -16.10 3.49 -18.54
C GLU A 161 -14.66 3.13 -18.95
N LYS A 162 -13.74 2.97 -17.97
CA LYS A 162 -12.29 2.82 -18.20
C LYS A 162 -11.79 1.40 -18.05
N ALA A 163 -12.42 0.59 -17.22
CA ALA A 163 -12.04 -0.80 -16.96
C ALA A 163 -13.06 -1.81 -17.49
N GLY A 164 -14.24 -1.38 -17.93
CA GLY A 164 -15.32 -2.24 -18.44
C GLY A 164 -16.05 -3.03 -17.35
N LYS A 165 -15.69 -2.82 -16.07
CA LYS A 165 -16.24 -3.54 -14.91
C LYS A 165 -15.99 -2.72 -13.64
N LYS A 166 -16.86 -2.90 -12.64
CA LYS A 166 -16.81 -2.24 -11.32
C LYS A 166 -17.02 -3.26 -10.20
N ASP A 167 -16.65 -2.87 -8.98
CA ASP A 167 -17.00 -3.55 -7.72
C ASP A 167 -16.44 -4.97 -7.52
N GLU A 168 -15.43 -5.42 -8.27
CA GLU A 168 -14.89 -6.80 -8.11
C GLU A 168 -14.37 -7.08 -6.69
N ALA A 169 -13.89 -6.06 -5.98
CA ALA A 169 -13.39 -6.19 -4.61
C ALA A 169 -14.49 -6.53 -3.58
N ILE A 170 -15.77 -6.35 -3.90
CA ILE A 170 -16.85 -6.70 -2.95
C ILE A 170 -16.82 -8.20 -2.64
N ASN A 171 -16.51 -9.04 -3.63
CA ASN A 171 -16.53 -10.49 -3.52
C ASN A 171 -15.18 -11.14 -3.17
N SER A 172 -14.12 -10.34 -2.99
CA SER A 172 -12.77 -10.81 -2.66
C SER A 172 -12.52 -10.96 -1.17
#